data_AF-A0A8T4SBU4-F1
#
_entry.id   AF-A0A8T4SBU4-F1
#
_cell.length_a   1.000
_cell.length_b   1.000
_cell.length_c   1.000
_cell.angle_alpha   90.00
_cell.angle_beta   90.00
_cell.angle_gamma   90.00
#
_symmetry.space_group_name_H-M   'P 1'
#
loop_
_entity.id
_entity.type
_entity.pdbx_description
1 polymer ?
#
loop_
_entity_poly.entity_id
_entity_poly.type
_entity_poly.pdbx_seq_one_letter_code
_entity_poly.pdbx_strand_id
1 'polypeptide(L)'
;MERKKLKREASINDNIKSRISRKKRVIPVESNKFVIILIIVGIFAVLVIIAQLPQKQQAGISSTSTTITSRPLTCEEKCNKNQECIDNCKIFDVNRITTKGNADFTECSSLKDKNSEKICINSLAMKLSSEKLDPSYCDAIDDTVKRENCRINVIFDRAIKNKDKLICEQILNENTKELCKKSII
;
A
#
# COMPACT_ATOMS: atom_id res chain seq x y z
N MET A 1 -66.35 1.87 20.17
CA MET A 1 -66.98 1.13 19.05
C MET A 1 -66.78 1.94 17.78
N GLU A 2 -66.50 1.27 16.64
CA GLU A 2 -66.38 1.84 15.28
C GLU A 2 -65.14 2.73 15.03
N ARG A 3 -64.34 2.64 13.95
CA ARG A 3 -64.49 1.96 12.65
C ARG A 3 -63.16 1.40 12.12
N LYS A 4 -63.30 0.25 11.47
CA LYS A 4 -62.43 -0.32 10.44
C LYS A 4 -62.07 0.73 9.39
N LYS A 5 -60.85 0.68 8.83
CA LYS A 5 -60.59 0.80 7.37
C LYS A 5 -59.11 0.55 7.02
N LEU A 6 -58.95 -0.32 6.03
CA LEU A 6 -57.83 -0.45 5.09
C LEU A 6 -56.46 -0.92 5.62
N LYS A 7 -56.15 -2.18 5.37
CA LYS A 7 -55.13 -2.55 4.36
C LYS A 7 -55.38 -4.00 3.91
N ARG A 8 -56.04 -4.13 2.76
CA ARG A 8 -55.91 -5.29 1.86
C ARG A 8 -54.65 -5.05 1.02
N GLU A 9 -54.10 -6.16 0.53
CA GLU A 9 -53.02 -6.28 -0.47
C GLU A 9 -51.63 -6.08 0.15
N ALA A 10 -50.66 -7.00 0.05
CA ALA A 10 -50.45 -7.97 -1.01
C ALA A 10 -49.89 -9.30 -0.46
N SER A 11 -50.59 -10.37 -0.81
CA SER A 11 -49.98 -11.67 -1.07
C SER A 11 -48.94 -11.47 -2.17
N ILE A 12 -47.68 -11.86 -1.95
CA ILE A 12 -46.69 -12.19 -2.99
C ILE A 12 -45.55 -13.00 -2.31
N ASN A 13 -45.55 -14.29 -2.66
CA ASN A 13 -44.35 -15.06 -3.00
C ASN A 13 -43.57 -15.80 -1.90
N ASP A 14 -44.24 -16.73 -1.23
CA ASP A 14 -43.64 -18.01 -0.81
C ASP A 14 -43.39 -18.90 -2.06
N ASN A 15 -42.36 -18.60 -2.86
CA ASN A 15 -41.95 -19.54 -3.92
C ASN A 15 -40.56 -19.29 -4.54
N ILE A 16 -39.50 -19.16 -3.74
CA ILE A 16 -38.12 -19.39 -4.24
C ILE A 16 -37.30 -20.15 -3.18
N LYS A 17 -37.79 -21.33 -2.78
CA LYS A 17 -37.02 -22.32 -2.03
C LYS A 17 -36.82 -23.58 -2.87
N SER A 18 -36.15 -23.45 -4.02
CA SER A 18 -35.44 -24.57 -4.66
C SER A 18 -34.53 -24.04 -5.77
N ARG A 19 -33.41 -24.75 -5.99
CA ARG A 19 -32.33 -24.53 -6.98
C ARG A 19 -31.04 -23.90 -6.46
N ILE A 20 -30.41 -24.58 -5.51
CA ILE A 20 -28.95 -24.75 -5.52
C ILE A 20 -28.67 -26.26 -5.60
N SER A 21 -28.90 -26.83 -6.78
CA SER A 21 -28.39 -28.17 -7.08
C SER A 21 -26.90 -28.06 -7.36
N ARG A 22 -26.10 -28.33 -6.32
CA ARG A 22 -24.67 -28.61 -6.44
C ARG A 22 -24.48 -29.78 -7.40
N LYS A 23 -24.01 -29.53 -8.62
CA LYS A 23 -23.47 -30.57 -9.50
C LYS A 23 -21.95 -30.51 -9.44
N LYS A 24 -21.39 -30.99 -8.32
CA LYS A 24 -19.97 -31.34 -8.22
C LYS A 24 -19.76 -32.58 -9.09
N ARG A 25 -19.29 -32.41 -10.32
CA ARG A 25 -18.84 -33.53 -11.15
C ARG A 25 -17.55 -34.06 -10.53
N VAL A 26 -17.69 -35.04 -9.64
CA VAL A 26 -16.60 -35.91 -9.22
C VAL A 26 -16.39 -36.87 -10.38
N ILE A 27 -15.33 -36.64 -11.16
CA ILE A 27 -14.89 -37.57 -12.19
C ILE A 27 -14.19 -38.72 -11.44
N PRO A 28 -14.68 -39.98 -11.55
CA PRO A 28 -14.02 -41.11 -10.90
C PRO A 28 -12.65 -41.35 -11.55
N VAL A 29 -11.59 -41.09 -10.81
CA VAL A 29 -10.20 -41.29 -11.22
C VAL A 29 -9.81 -42.72 -10.90
N GLU A 30 -10.18 -43.66 -11.76
CA GLU A 30 -9.73 -45.05 -11.65
C GLU A 30 -9.07 -45.59 -12.94
N SER A 31 -8.76 -44.71 -13.90
CA SER A 31 -7.97 -45.04 -15.09
C SER A 31 -7.10 -43.88 -15.60
N ASN A 32 -6.86 -42.87 -14.74
CA ASN A 32 -6.33 -41.57 -15.17
C ASN A 32 -4.83 -41.38 -14.99
N LYS A 33 -4.08 -42.38 -14.51
CA LYS A 33 -2.61 -42.26 -14.39
C LYS A 33 -1.95 -42.05 -15.75
N PHE A 34 -2.39 -42.79 -16.77
CA PHE A 34 -1.87 -42.65 -18.13
C PHE A 34 -2.22 -41.29 -18.76
N VAL A 35 -3.43 -40.78 -18.53
CA VAL A 35 -3.85 -39.46 -19.04
C VAL A 35 -3.05 -38.34 -18.39
N ILE A 36 -2.82 -38.42 -17.07
CA ILE A 36 -2.00 -37.44 -16.34
C ILE A 36 -0.55 -37.50 -16.82
N ILE A 37 0.02 -38.69 -17.05
CA ILE A 37 1.37 -38.85 -17.57
C ILE A 37 1.49 -38.23 -18.97
N LEU A 38 0.52 -38.43 -19.87
CA LEU A 38 0.53 -37.82 -21.20
C LEU A 38 0.45 -36.29 -21.15
N ILE A 39 -0.33 -35.73 -20.23
CA ILE A 39 -0.40 -34.27 -20.02
C ILE A 39 0.95 -33.73 -19.51
N ILE A 40 1.58 -34.41 -18.55
CA ILE A 40 2.89 -34.01 -18.01
C ILE A 40 3.97 -34.07 -19.10
N VAL A 41 4.01 -35.15 -19.88
CA VAL A 41 4.95 -35.30 -20.99
C VAL A 41 4.74 -34.21 -22.06
N GLY A 42 3.48 -33.88 -22.38
CA GLY A 42 3.15 -32.79 -23.29
C GLY A 42 3.62 -31.43 -22.78
N ILE A 43 3.41 -31.12 -21.49
CA ILE A 43 3.90 -29.88 -20.87
C ILE A 43 5.43 -29.83 -20.90
N PHE A 44 6.10 -30.93 -20.58
CA PHE A 44 7.57 -31.00 -20.61
C PHE A 44 8.13 -30.78 -22.02
N ALA A 45 7.51 -31.37 -23.05
CA ALA A 45 7.91 -31.15 -24.44
C ALA A 45 7.78 -29.67 -24.84
N VAL A 46 6.71 -28.99 -24.42
CA VAL A 46 6.53 -27.55 -24.69
C VAL A 46 7.58 -26.70 -23.95
N LEU A 47 7.92 -27.03 -22.71
CA LEU A 47 8.96 -26.32 -21.95
C LEU A 47 10.35 -26.47 -22.59
N VAL A 48 10.67 -27.65 -23.13
CA VAL A 48 11.93 -27.87 -23.86
C VAL A 48 11.98 -27.03 -25.14
N ILE A 49 10.87 -26.90 -25.87
CA ILE A 49 10.79 -26.04 -27.06
C ILE A 49 11.01 -24.56 -26.69
N ILE A 50 10.41 -24.08 -25.60
CA ILE A 50 10.59 -22.70 -25.13
C ILE A 50 12.04 -22.44 -24.71
N ALA A 51 12.71 -23.42 -24.08
CA ALA A 51 14.11 -23.30 -23.67
C ALA A 51 15.09 -23.25 -24.85
N GLN A 52 14.73 -23.80 -26.01
CA GLN A 52 15.54 -23.77 -27.22
C GLN A 52 15.31 -22.52 -28.08
N LEU A 53 14.36 -21.64 -27.71
CA LEU A 53 14.18 -20.38 -28.42
C LEU A 53 15.39 -19.47 -28.17
N PRO A 54 16.14 -19.07 -29.21
CA PRO A 54 17.24 -18.13 -29.05
C PRO A 54 16.67 -16.79 -28.58
N GLN A 55 17.01 -16.39 -27.35
CA GLN A 55 16.72 -15.04 -26.89
C GLN A 55 17.46 -14.07 -27.80
N LYS A 56 16.70 -13.37 -28.64
CA LYS A 56 17.17 -12.24 -29.42
C LYS A 56 17.51 -11.12 -28.41
N GLN A 57 18.73 -11.16 -27.90
CA GLN A 57 19.28 -10.10 -27.07
C GLN A 57 19.13 -8.80 -27.85
N GLN A 58 18.34 -7.87 -27.30
CA GLN A 58 18.34 -6.49 -27.76
C GLN A 58 19.77 -6.00 -27.65
N ALA A 59 20.29 -5.50 -28.77
CA ALA A 59 21.60 -4.89 -28.84
C ALA A 59 21.78 -3.94 -27.66
N GLY A 60 22.67 -4.31 -26.75
CA GLY A 60 23.10 -3.44 -25.68
C GLY A 60 23.67 -2.18 -26.29
N ILE A 61 23.08 -1.04 -25.97
CA ILE A 61 23.82 0.22 -25.99
C ILE A 61 24.91 0.02 -24.94
N SER A 62 26.10 -0.27 -25.42
CA SER A 62 27.33 -0.30 -24.65
C SER A 62 27.59 1.14 -24.19
N SER A 63 26.94 1.54 -23.11
CA SER A 63 27.30 2.73 -22.38
C SER A 63 28.67 2.48 -21.78
N THR A 64 29.70 2.89 -22.51
CA THR A 64 31.03 3.12 -21.98
C THR A 64 30.86 4.02 -20.74
N SER A 65 30.86 3.40 -19.56
CA SER A 65 30.99 4.11 -18.29
C SER A 65 32.42 4.59 -18.20
N THR A 66 32.71 5.66 -18.93
CA THR A 66 33.78 6.56 -18.55
C THR A 66 33.43 7.03 -17.15
N THR A 67 34.19 6.57 -16.17
CA THR A 67 34.14 7.04 -14.78
C THR A 67 34.61 8.49 -14.76
N ILE A 68 33.80 9.39 -15.30
CA ILE A 68 33.86 10.79 -14.92
C ILE A 68 33.14 10.83 -13.57
N THR A 69 33.89 11.12 -12.52
CA THR A 69 33.37 11.47 -11.20
C THR A 69 32.61 12.81 -11.29
N SER A 70 31.56 12.87 -12.11
CA SER A 70 30.70 14.04 -12.20
C SER A 70 29.77 13.99 -10.99
N ARG A 71 29.97 14.92 -10.06
CA ARG A 71 29.03 15.18 -8.95
C ARG A 71 27.60 15.20 -9.52
N PRO A 72 26.62 14.53 -8.89
CA PRO A 72 25.25 14.62 -9.34
C PRO A 72 24.79 16.08 -9.32
N LEU A 73 24.25 16.55 -10.47
CA LEU A 73 23.75 17.91 -10.63
C LEU A 73 22.60 18.18 -9.64
N THR A 74 22.56 19.39 -9.09
CA THR A 74 21.44 19.89 -8.27
C THR A 74 20.21 20.17 -9.13
N CYS A 75 19.04 20.34 -8.51
CA CYS A 75 17.85 20.77 -9.23
C CYS A 75 18.04 22.15 -9.88
N GLU A 76 18.72 23.07 -9.20
CA GLU A 76 19.05 24.39 -9.73
C GLU A 76 19.91 24.32 -10.99
N GLU A 77 20.89 23.41 -11.01
CA GLU A 77 21.76 23.15 -12.17
C GLU A 77 21.00 22.47 -13.32
N LYS A 78 20.14 21.49 -13.02
CA LYS A 78 19.33 20.78 -14.04
C LYS A 78 18.28 21.68 -14.69
N CYS A 79 17.75 22.64 -13.95
CA CYS A 79 16.60 23.44 -14.36
C CYS A 79 16.96 24.84 -14.89
N ASN A 80 18.24 25.18 -15.04
CA ASN A 80 18.68 26.50 -15.52
C ASN A 80 17.99 27.67 -14.80
N LYS A 81 17.79 27.58 -13.48
CA LYS A 81 17.10 28.57 -12.63
C LYS A 81 15.61 28.80 -12.93
N ASN A 82 14.95 27.95 -13.71
CA ASN A 82 13.50 27.99 -13.83
C ASN A 82 12.86 27.50 -12.50
N GLN A 83 12.15 28.40 -11.82
CA GLN A 83 11.60 28.13 -10.49
C GLN A 83 10.59 26.98 -10.48
N GLU A 84 9.67 26.93 -11.44
CA GLU A 84 8.67 25.87 -11.56
C GLU A 84 9.35 24.49 -11.78
N CYS A 85 10.39 24.45 -12.62
CA CYS A 85 11.18 23.23 -12.80
C CYS A 85 11.89 22.82 -11.51
N ILE A 86 12.48 23.77 -10.78
CA ILE A 86 13.18 23.50 -9.51
C ILE A 86 12.22 22.93 -8.48
N ASP A 87 11.03 23.53 -8.32
CA ASP A 87 10.03 23.10 -7.35
C ASP A 87 9.55 21.67 -7.67
N ASN A 88 9.24 21.41 -8.95
CA ASN A 88 8.86 20.08 -9.42
C ASN A 88 9.99 19.06 -9.26
N CYS A 89 11.24 19.45 -9.52
CA CYS A 89 12.42 18.60 -9.32
C CYS A 89 12.60 18.20 -7.85
N LYS A 90 12.45 19.16 -6.93
CA LYS A 90 12.52 18.92 -5.48
C LYS A 90 11.41 17.99 -5.00
N ILE A 91 10.19 18.18 -5.48
CA ILE A 91 9.05 17.28 -5.19
C ILE A 91 9.34 15.87 -5.71
N PHE A 92 9.87 15.75 -6.93
CA PHE A 92 10.23 14.46 -7.51
C PHE A 92 11.29 13.73 -6.69
N ASP A 93 12.34 14.41 -6.27
CA ASP A 93 13.41 13.84 -5.44
C ASP A 93 12.88 13.35 -4.08
N VAL A 94 11.98 14.10 -3.45
CA VAL A 94 11.29 13.67 -2.21
C VAL A 94 10.42 12.44 -2.47
N ASN A 95 9.56 12.48 -3.49
CA ASN A 95 8.64 11.39 -3.83
C ASN A 95 9.40 10.09 -4.18
N ARG A 96 10.54 10.20 -4.86
CA ARG A 96 11.39 9.05 -5.18
C ARG A 96 11.83 8.29 -3.93
N ILE A 97 12.06 8.98 -2.81
CA ILE A 97 12.44 8.35 -1.55
C ILE A 97 11.20 7.83 -0.84
N THR A 98 10.21 8.70 -0.59
CA THR A 98 9.06 8.39 0.27
C THR A 98 8.14 7.29 -0.29
N THR A 99 8.13 7.07 -1.61
CA THR A 99 7.33 6.02 -2.23
C THR A 99 7.98 4.63 -2.21
N LYS A 100 9.28 4.52 -1.91
CA LYS A 100 9.94 3.21 -1.79
C LYS A 100 9.38 2.42 -0.61
N GLY A 101 9.19 1.11 -0.80
CA GLY A 101 8.62 0.24 0.22
C GLY A 101 9.51 0.04 1.46
N ASN A 102 10.82 0.24 1.33
CA ASN A 102 11.81 0.04 2.39
C ASN A 102 12.59 1.32 2.71
N ALA A 103 12.03 2.50 2.41
CA ALA A 103 12.69 3.75 2.72
C ALA A 103 12.87 3.95 4.23
N ASP A 104 14.02 4.53 4.59
CA ASP A 104 14.33 4.98 5.94
C ASP A 104 14.80 6.45 5.95
N PHE A 105 14.94 7.02 7.14
CA PHE A 105 15.28 8.44 7.29
C PHE A 105 16.66 8.81 6.74
N THR A 106 17.58 7.84 6.59
CA THR A 106 18.93 8.12 6.09
C THR A 106 18.92 8.48 4.61
N GLU A 107 17.95 7.96 3.85
CA GLU A 107 17.79 8.31 2.44
C GLU A 107 17.45 9.80 2.26
N CYS A 108 16.70 10.40 3.19
CA CYS A 108 16.35 11.83 3.13
C CYS A 108 17.58 12.73 3.26
N SER A 109 18.64 12.29 3.95
CA SER A 109 19.90 13.04 4.07
C SER A 109 20.68 13.13 2.75
N SER A 110 20.30 12.37 1.72
CA SER A 110 20.87 12.51 0.38
C SER A 110 20.35 13.75 -0.37
N LEU A 111 19.28 14.38 0.12
CA LEU A 111 18.70 15.58 -0.46
C LEU A 111 19.56 16.80 -0.09
N LYS A 112 20.03 17.53 -1.11
CA LYS A 112 20.88 18.71 -0.90
C LYS A 112 20.11 19.92 -0.34
N ASP A 113 18.84 20.04 -0.72
CA ASP A 113 17.99 21.13 -0.26
C ASP A 113 17.43 20.80 1.14
N LYS A 114 17.68 21.68 2.11
CA LYS A 114 17.28 21.46 3.51
C LYS A 114 15.77 21.45 3.71
N ASN A 115 15.03 22.19 2.89
CA ASN A 115 13.57 22.17 2.95
C ASN A 115 13.03 20.85 2.38
N SER A 116 13.59 20.35 1.28
CA SER A 116 13.28 19.02 0.73
C SER A 116 13.64 17.90 1.70
N GLU A 117 14.80 17.97 2.37
CA GLU A 117 15.19 17.03 3.43
C GLU A 117 14.15 16.99 4.55
N LYS A 118 13.74 18.16 5.06
CA LYS A 118 12.71 18.28 6.10
C LYS A 118 11.35 17.75 5.64
N ILE A 119 10.93 18.06 4.42
CA ILE A 119 9.67 17.54 3.85
C ILE A 119 9.75 16.01 3.72
N CYS A 120 10.87 15.47 3.24
CA CYS A 120 11.11 14.04 3.13
C CYS A 120 10.99 13.34 4.49
N ILE A 121 11.66 13.86 5.52
CA ILE A 121 11.61 13.30 6.87
C ILE A 121 10.17 13.30 7.40
N ASN A 122 9.45 14.42 7.27
CA ASN A 122 8.07 14.52 7.73
C ASN A 122 7.14 13.53 6.99
N SER A 123 7.25 13.47 5.67
CA SER A 123 6.45 12.54 4.84
C SER A 123 6.75 11.09 5.18
N LEU A 124 8.02 10.74 5.40
CA LEU A 124 8.42 9.40 5.76
C LEU A 124 8.00 9.03 7.19
N ALA A 125 8.09 9.97 8.13
CA ALA A 125 7.58 9.80 9.49
C ALA A 125 6.09 9.46 9.51
N MET A 126 5.27 10.20 8.75
CA MET A 126 3.84 9.90 8.61
C MET A 126 3.56 8.55 7.96
N LYS A 127 4.33 8.19 6.92
CA LYS A 127 4.20 6.90 6.25
C LYS A 127 4.54 5.74 7.20
N LEU A 128 5.73 5.78 7.79
CA LEU A 128 6.23 4.70 8.65
C LEU A 128 5.38 4.56 9.91
N SER A 129 4.95 5.67 10.52
CA SER A 129 4.10 5.64 11.71
C SER A 129 2.75 4.98 11.44
N SER A 130 2.15 5.22 10.27
CA SER A 130 0.89 4.60 9.84
C SER A 130 1.08 3.13 9.43
N GLU A 131 2.08 2.81 8.61
CA GLU A 131 2.32 1.45 8.12
C GLU A 131 2.72 0.48 9.24
N LYS A 132 3.57 0.95 10.17
CA LYS A 132 4.04 0.15 11.32
C LYS A 132 3.12 0.27 12.52
N LEU A 133 2.16 1.20 12.48
CA LEU A 133 1.33 1.59 13.62
C LEU A 133 2.19 1.89 14.84
N ASP A 134 3.24 2.68 14.67
CA ASP A 134 4.18 3.04 15.72
C ASP A 134 4.33 4.56 15.86
N PRO A 135 3.83 5.17 16.97
CA PRO A 135 3.88 6.61 17.16
C PRO A 135 5.30 7.13 17.39
N SER A 136 6.28 6.26 17.68
CA SER A 136 7.68 6.67 17.83
C SER A 136 8.24 7.30 16.54
N TYR A 137 7.78 6.87 15.37
CA TYR A 137 8.18 7.47 14.09
C TYR A 137 7.73 8.93 13.94
N CYS A 138 6.69 9.36 14.65
CA CYS A 138 6.24 10.74 14.64
C CYS A 138 7.26 11.69 15.29
N ASP A 139 8.22 11.18 16.07
CA ASP A 139 9.21 11.99 16.79
C ASP A 139 10.19 12.70 15.84
N ALA A 140 10.32 12.20 14.62
CA ALA A 140 11.08 12.84 13.56
C ALA A 140 10.39 14.09 12.97
N ILE A 141 9.11 14.33 13.28
CA ILE A 141 8.38 15.51 12.82
C ILE A 141 8.78 16.71 13.68
N ASP A 142 9.35 17.73 13.05
CA ASP A 142 9.86 18.93 13.72
C ASP A 142 8.73 19.77 14.37
N ASP A 143 7.64 19.98 13.62
CA ASP A 143 6.48 20.75 14.07
C ASP A 143 5.72 20.02 15.20
N THR A 144 5.64 20.66 16.36
CA THR A 144 5.07 20.08 17.59
C THR A 144 3.60 19.69 17.43
N VAL A 145 2.81 20.51 16.75
CA VAL A 145 1.38 20.28 16.54
C VAL A 145 1.17 19.11 15.58
N LYS A 146 1.92 19.09 14.46
CA LYS A 146 1.88 17.97 13.51
C LYS A 146 2.37 16.67 14.13
N ARG A 147 3.42 16.73 14.95
CA ARG A 147 3.94 15.56 15.68
C ARG A 147 2.89 14.97 16.60
N GLU A 148 2.23 15.81 17.39
CA GLU A 148 1.18 15.34 18.29
C GLU A 148 -0.02 14.77 17.52
N ASN A 149 -0.47 15.44 16.46
CA ASN A 149 -1.54 14.92 15.61
C ASN A 149 -1.16 13.58 14.96
N CYS A 150 0.09 13.42 14.51
CA CYS A 150 0.61 12.14 14.02
C CYS A 150 0.51 11.05 15.09
N ARG A 151 0.98 11.33 16.32
CA ARG A 151 0.92 10.36 17.43
C ARG A 151 -0.51 9.96 17.75
N ILE A 152 -1.41 10.92 17.89
CA ILE A 152 -2.84 10.68 18.16
C ILE A 152 -3.45 9.78 17.09
N ASN A 153 -3.23 10.10 15.80
CA ASN A 153 -3.78 9.30 14.70
C ASN A 153 -3.27 7.86 14.74
N VAL A 154 -1.97 7.67 14.97
CA VAL A 154 -1.37 6.33 15.03
C VAL A 154 -1.86 5.54 16.23
N ILE A 155 -2.00 6.18 17.40
CA ILE A 155 -2.58 5.55 18.60
C ILE A 155 -4.02 5.13 18.32
N PHE A 156 -4.81 5.99 17.67
CA PHE A 156 -6.19 5.73 17.31
C PHE A 156 -6.31 4.54 16.35
N ASP A 157 -5.55 4.53 15.26
CA ASP A 157 -5.51 3.44 14.28
C ASP A 157 -5.08 2.12 14.93
N ARG A 158 -4.07 2.16 15.80
CA ARG A 158 -3.59 1.01 16.56
C ARG A 158 -4.66 0.48 17.51
N ALA A 159 -5.36 1.36 18.23
CA ALA A 159 -6.42 0.98 19.18
C ALA A 159 -7.61 0.33 18.46
N ILE A 160 -8.02 0.87 17.31
CA ILE A 160 -9.07 0.27 16.45
C ILE A 160 -8.64 -1.09 15.92
N LYS A 161 -7.44 -1.19 15.34
CA LYS A 161 -6.96 -2.44 14.74
C LYS A 161 -6.86 -3.56 15.76
N ASN A 162 -6.40 -3.24 16.97
CA ASN A 162 -6.23 -4.22 18.05
C ASN A 162 -7.49 -4.41 18.91
N LYS A 163 -8.53 -3.59 18.71
CA LYS A 163 -9.73 -3.52 19.56
C LYS A 163 -9.41 -3.34 21.05
N ASP A 164 -8.36 -2.59 21.35
CA ASP A 164 -7.86 -2.40 22.71
C ASP A 164 -8.02 -0.94 23.15
N LYS A 165 -8.97 -0.71 24.04
CA LYS A 165 -9.29 0.61 24.59
C LYS A 165 -8.18 1.15 25.49
N LEU A 166 -7.34 0.28 26.08
CA LEU A 166 -6.24 0.71 26.94
C LEU A 166 -5.15 1.45 26.15
N ILE A 167 -5.04 1.20 24.84
CA ILE A 167 -4.12 1.95 23.96
C ILE A 167 -4.47 3.45 23.95
N CYS A 168 -5.75 3.81 24.06
CA CYS A 168 -6.18 5.20 24.10
C CYS A 168 -5.66 5.96 25.34
N GLU A 169 -5.26 5.29 26.42
CA GLU A 169 -4.68 5.95 27.61
C GLU A 169 -3.36 6.67 27.32
N GLN A 170 -2.71 6.36 26.19
CA GLN A 170 -1.52 7.07 25.72
C GLN A 170 -1.83 8.49 25.21
N ILE A 171 -3.11 8.83 24.99
CA ILE A 171 -3.54 10.17 24.54
C ILE A 171 -3.66 11.10 25.75
N LEU A 172 -2.95 12.23 25.72
CA LEU A 172 -2.94 13.21 26.82
C LEU A 172 -4.24 14.03 26.90
N ASN A 173 -4.83 14.39 25.77
CA ASN A 173 -6.07 15.17 25.75
C ASN A 173 -7.26 14.28 26.10
N GLU A 174 -7.96 14.60 27.18
CA GLU A 174 -9.01 13.73 27.73
C GLU A 174 -10.23 13.61 26.81
N ASN A 175 -10.60 14.68 26.08
CA ASN A 175 -11.70 14.61 25.12
C ASN A 175 -11.35 13.67 23.96
N THR A 176 -10.13 13.78 23.42
CA THR A 176 -9.64 12.91 22.35
C THR A 176 -9.51 11.46 22.81
N LYS A 177 -9.04 11.23 24.04
CA LYS A 177 -8.96 9.91 24.66
C LYS A 177 -10.34 9.24 24.73
N GLU A 178 -11.35 9.96 25.21
CA GLU A 178 -12.71 9.43 25.31
C GLU A 178 -13.33 9.17 23.94
N LEU A 179 -13.04 10.01 22.94
CA LEU A 179 -13.43 9.76 21.55
C LEU A 179 -12.76 8.49 21.00
N CYS A 180 -11.48 8.27 21.28
CA CYS A 180 -10.75 7.05 20.92
C CYS A 180 -11.42 5.81 21.52
N LYS A 181 -11.71 5.80 22.83
CA LYS A 181 -12.37 4.67 23.50
C LYS A 181 -13.75 4.36 22.92
N LYS A 182 -14.52 5.39 22.56
CA LYS A 182 -15.86 5.26 21.95
C LYS A 182 -15.83 4.72 20.53
N SER A 183 -14.76 4.96 19.78
CA SER A 183 -14.61 4.47 18.41
C SER A 183 -14.40 2.95 18.31
N ILE A 184 -14.06 2.31 19.43
CA ILE A 184 -13.77 0.87 19.54
C ILE A 184 -15.04 0.15 19.98
N ILE A 185 -15.68 -0.55 19.04
CA ILE A 185 -16.91 -1.35 19.20
C ILE A 185 -16.57 -2.72 19.76
#